data_AF-A0A2P9AGT4-F1
#
_entry.id   AF-A0A2P9AGT4-F1
#
_cell.length_a   1.000
_cell.length_b   1.000
_cell.length_c   1.000
_cell.angle_alpha   90.00
_cell.angle_beta   90.00
_cell.angle_gamma   90.00
#
_symmetry.space_group_name_H-M   'P 1'
#
loop_
_entity.id
_entity.type
_entity.pdbx_description
1 polymer ?
#
loop_
_entity_poly.entity_id
_entity_poly.type
_entity_poly.pdbx_seq_one_letter_code
_entity_poly.pdbx_strand_id
1 'polypeptide(L)'
;MSSKEPGRVHLRRVDPTQNMRRFYVLAIQPTLFGGVSVIRSWGRIGTNGQSMVQTFDQSEEADSALVRLELSKRRRGYRDAQPPEA
;
A
#
# COMPACT_ATOMS: atom_id res chain seq x y z
N MET A 1 -17.40 -11.41 -7.23
CA MET A 1 -17.14 -10.02 -7.64
C MET A 1 -16.04 -9.49 -6.77
N SER A 2 -14.82 -9.35 -7.31
CA SER A 2 -13.65 -8.94 -6.54
C SER A 2 -13.78 -7.46 -6.21
N SER A 3 -14.13 -7.13 -4.97
CA SER A 3 -14.17 -5.77 -4.44
C SER A 3 -12.78 -5.16 -4.51
N LYS A 4 -12.46 -4.58 -5.68
CA LYS A 4 -11.33 -3.70 -5.84
C LYS A 4 -11.72 -2.44 -5.07
N GLU A 5 -11.40 -2.39 -3.77
CA GLU A 5 -11.58 -1.17 -2.97
C GLU A 5 -10.83 -0.05 -3.70
N PRO A 6 -11.53 0.93 -4.32
CA PRO A 6 -10.86 1.99 -5.05
C PRO A 6 -9.99 2.75 -4.05
N GLY A 7 -8.68 2.80 -4.31
CA GLY A 7 -7.70 3.42 -3.42
C GLY A 7 -6.86 2.48 -2.55
N ARG A 8 -7.01 1.14 -2.69
CA ARG A 8 -6.13 0.17 -2.03
C ARG A 8 -5.21 -0.56 -3.00
N VAL A 9 -3.90 -0.50 -2.75
CA VAL A 9 -2.86 -1.15 -3.56
C VAL A 9 -2.10 -2.14 -2.69
N HIS A 10 -2.04 -3.40 -3.11
CA HIS A 10 -1.24 -4.44 -2.46
C HIS A 10 -0.05 -4.79 -3.33
N LEU A 11 1.13 -4.63 -2.76
CA LEU A 11 2.39 -4.94 -3.43
C LEU A 11 3.16 -6.00 -2.65
N ARG A 12 3.85 -6.88 -3.37
CA ARG A 12 4.75 -7.89 -2.81
C ARG A 12 6.11 -7.81 -3.49
N ARG A 13 7.16 -8.10 -2.73
CA ARG A 13 8.50 -8.34 -3.26
C ARG A 13 9.01 -9.65 -2.67
N VAL A 14 9.20 -10.64 -3.54
CA VAL A 14 9.72 -11.96 -3.19
C VAL A 14 10.97 -12.19 -4.03
N ASP A 15 12.10 -12.37 -3.35
CA ASP A 15 13.39 -12.72 -3.95
C ASP A 15 14.07 -13.75 -3.04
N PRO A 16 14.04 -15.05 -3.42
CA PRO A 16 14.62 -16.13 -2.63
C PRO A 16 16.15 -15.99 -2.47
N THR A 17 16.83 -15.43 -3.47
CA THR A 17 18.29 -15.29 -3.47
C THR A 17 18.79 -14.34 -2.37
N GLN A 18 17.91 -13.44 -1.91
CA GLN A 18 18.19 -12.45 -0.86
C GLN A 18 17.42 -12.70 0.44
N ASN A 19 16.78 -13.88 0.61
CA ASN A 19 15.85 -14.17 1.72
C ASN A 19 14.81 -13.04 1.93
N MET A 20 14.34 -12.48 0.81
CA MET A 20 13.47 -11.32 0.77
C MET A 20 12.04 -11.79 0.52
N ARG A 21 11.17 -11.62 1.51
CA ARG A 21 9.74 -11.91 1.37
C ARG A 21 8.95 -10.82 2.09
N ARG A 22 8.63 -9.73 1.39
CA ARG A 22 8.02 -8.53 1.97
C ARG A 22 6.71 -8.15 1.30
N PHE A 23 5.82 -7.55 2.08
CA PHE A 23 4.61 -6.90 1.60
C PHE A 23 4.69 -5.39 1.78
N TYR A 24 3.92 -4.67 0.97
CA TYR A 24 3.67 -3.24 1.10
C TYR A 24 2.23 -2.96 0.68
N VAL A 25 1.43 -2.38 1.55
CA VAL A 25 0.03 -2.06 1.34
C VAL A 25 -0.16 -0.56 1.45
N LEU A 26 -0.85 0.02 0.49
CA LEU A 26 -1.31 1.41 0.50
C LEU A 26 -2.84 1.40 0.50
N ALA A 27 -3.45 2.29 1.28
CA ALA A 27 -4.88 2.51 1.30
C ALA A 27 -5.19 3.99 1.50
N ILE A 28 -6.18 4.52 0.80
CA ILE A 28 -6.76 5.83 1.07
C ILE A 28 -8.01 5.65 1.93
N GLN A 29 -8.14 6.44 2.99
CA GLN A 29 -9.31 6.46 3.84
C GLN A 29 -9.72 7.90 4.15
N PRO A 30 -11.02 8.25 4.06
CA PRO A 30 -11.51 9.53 4.53
C PRO A 30 -11.36 9.63 6.05
N THR A 31 -11.14 10.84 6.56
CA THR A 31 -11.10 11.12 7.99
C THR A 31 -12.43 11.71 8.46
N LEU A 32 -12.69 11.66 9.78
CA LEU A 32 -13.90 12.26 10.38
C LEU A 32 -13.93 13.79 10.30
N PHE A 33 -12.82 14.44 9.95
CA PHE A 33 -12.67 15.90 9.95
C PHE A 33 -12.63 16.48 8.54
N GLY A 34 -13.13 15.76 7.54
CA GLY A 34 -13.18 16.22 6.14
C GLY A 34 -11.87 16.11 5.37
N GLY A 35 -10.76 15.76 6.03
CA GLY A 35 -9.50 15.41 5.37
C GLY A 35 -9.46 13.96 4.91
N VAL A 36 -8.34 13.56 4.33
CA VAL A 36 -8.07 12.22 3.80
C VAL A 36 -6.74 11.69 4.32
N SER A 37 -6.64 10.39 4.57
CA SER A 37 -5.41 9.76 5.03
C SER A 37 -4.93 8.69 4.06
N VAL A 38 -3.63 8.69 3.79
CA VAL A 38 -2.92 7.57 3.18
C VAL A 38 -2.37 6.69 4.30
N ILE A 39 -2.85 5.46 4.36
CA ILE A 39 -2.37 4.42 5.26
C ILE A 39 -1.38 3.53 4.51
N ARG A 40 -0.18 3.40 5.05
CA ARG A 40 0.87 2.53 4.53
C ARG A 40 1.19 1.44 5.54
N SER A 41 1.18 0.18 5.12
CA SER A 41 1.58 -0.98 5.94
C SER A 41 2.66 -1.78 5.24
N TRP A 42 3.68 -2.22 5.97
CA TRP A 42 4.82 -2.95 5.39
C TRP A 42 5.44 -3.93 6.37
N GLY A 43 6.04 -5.00 5.86
CA GLY A 43 6.65 -6.00 6.71
C GLY A 43 7.12 -7.23 5.95
N ARG A 44 7.55 -8.25 6.68
CA ARG A 44 7.77 -9.59 6.10
C ARG A 44 6.41 -10.27 5.92
N ILE A 45 6.24 -11.03 4.83
CA ILE A 45 5.00 -11.78 4.61
C ILE A 45 4.88 -12.84 5.72
N GLY A 46 3.69 -12.91 6.35
CA GLY A 46 3.43 -13.79 7.49
C GLY A 46 3.63 -13.13 8.86
N THR A 47 3.89 -11.82 8.92
CA THR A 47 3.95 -11.04 10.18
C THR A 47 3.01 -9.84 10.13
N ASN A 48 2.74 -9.24 11.29
CA ASN A 48 1.91 -8.04 11.39
C ASN A 48 2.56 -6.79 10.75
N GLY A 49 3.89 -6.79 10.59
CA GLY A 49 4.62 -5.67 10.02
C GLY A 49 4.52 -4.38 10.85
N GLN A 50 4.55 -3.25 10.16
CA GLN A 50 4.43 -1.90 10.68
C GLN A 50 3.42 -1.13 9.83
N SER A 51 2.82 -0.09 10.43
CA SER A 51 1.90 0.81 9.74
C SER A 51 2.25 2.27 10.04
N MET A 52 1.90 3.15 9.12
CA MET A 52 1.94 4.60 9.31
C MET A 52 0.77 5.23 8.57
N VAL A 53 0.17 6.23 9.20
CA VAL A 53 -0.88 7.07 8.64
C VAL A 53 -0.28 8.42 8.31
N GLN A 54 -0.62 8.96 7.14
CA GLN A 54 -0.32 10.33 6.74
C GLN A 54 -1.61 11.01 6.30
N THR A 55 -1.98 12.10 6.96
CA THR A 55 -3.21 12.84 6.69
C THR A 55 -2.92 14.06 5.83
N PHE A 56 -3.86 14.38 4.95
CA PHE A 56 -3.87 15.51 4.03
C PHE A 56 -5.24 16.19 4.10
N ASP A 57 -5.26 17.48 3.81
CA ASP A 57 -6.51 18.25 3.79
C ASP A 57 -7.27 18.05 2.47
N GLN A 58 -6.55 17.76 1.37
CA GLN A 58 -7.12 17.60 0.03
C GLN A 58 -6.97 16.16 -0.49
N SER A 59 -8.00 15.63 -1.16
CA SER A 59 -7.98 14.30 -1.81
C SER A 59 -6.85 14.17 -2.83
N GLU A 60 -6.64 15.21 -3.63
CA GLU A 60 -5.62 15.26 -4.69
C GLU A 60 -4.19 15.09 -4.15
N GLU A 61 -3.93 15.60 -2.94
CA GLU A 61 -2.62 15.46 -2.28
C GLU A 61 -2.38 14.02 -1.82
N ALA A 62 -3.42 13.38 -1.27
CA ALA A 62 -3.36 11.97 -0.86
C ALA A 62 -3.19 11.04 -2.06
N ASP A 63 -3.93 11.28 -3.15
CA ASP A 63 -3.79 10.54 -4.41
C ASP A 63 -2.37 10.67 -4.98
N SER A 64 -1.86 11.89 -5.04
CA SER A 64 -0.49 12.18 -5.48
C SER A 64 0.56 11.51 -4.59
N ALA A 65 0.34 11.46 -3.27
CA ALA A 65 1.21 10.76 -2.34
C ALA A 65 1.17 9.24 -2.55
N LEU A 66 -0.02 8.66 -2.74
CA LEU A 66 -0.19 7.24 -3.02
C LEU A 66 0.53 6.83 -4.29
N VAL A 67 0.31 7.54 -5.41
CA VAL A 67 0.94 7.24 -6.71
C VAL A 67 2.48 7.33 -6.60
N ARG A 68 3.00 8.36 -5.93
CA ARG A 68 4.46 8.49 -5.71
C ARG A 68 5.03 7.33 -4.91
N LEU A 69 4.35 6.92 -3.83
CA LEU A 69 4.77 5.78 -3.01
C LEU A 69 4.73 4.48 -3.82
N GLU A 70 3.65 4.24 -4.56
CA GLU A 70 3.48 3.06 -5.41
C GLU A 70 4.61 2.95 -6.45
N LEU A 71 4.82 4.00 -7.25
CA LEU A 71 5.87 4.02 -8.28
C LEU A 71 7.26 3.82 -7.68
N SER A 72 7.53 4.46 -6.54
CA SER A 72 8.80 4.30 -5.80
C SER A 72 9.02 2.84 -5.38
N LYS A 73 7.98 2.14 -4.90
CA LYS A 73 8.10 0.72 -4.53
C LYS A 73 8.19 -0.19 -5.75
N ARG A 74 7.44 0.07 -6.82
CA ARG A 74 7.55 -0.68 -8.09
C ARG A 74 8.97 -0.64 -8.66
N ARG A 75 9.63 0.54 -8.62
CA ARG A 75 11.05 0.69 -9.00
C ARG A 75 12.00 -0.13 -8.13
N ARG A 76 11.64 -0.38 -6.86
CA ARG A 76 12.38 -1.24 -5.93
C ARG A 76 12.07 -2.74 -6.10
N GLY A 77 11.40 -3.15 -7.17
CA GLY A 77 11.10 -4.55 -7.47
C GLY A 77 9.85 -5.08 -6.77
N TYR A 78 9.01 -4.22 -6.20
CA TYR A 78 7.67 -4.63 -5.79
C TYR A 78 6.77 -4.82 -7.02
N ARG A 79 5.85 -5.78 -6.93
CA ARG A 79 4.87 -6.14 -7.96
C ARG A 79 3.49 -6.25 -7.33
N ASP A 80 2.44 -6.15 -8.14
CA ASP A 80 1.08 -6.34 -7.67
C ASP A 80 0.95 -7.71 -7.00
N ALA A 81 0.39 -7.70 -5.79
CA ALA A 81 -0.07 -8.94 -5.21
C ALA A 81 -1.31 -9.36 -5.99
N GLN A 82 -1.26 -10.54 -6.63
CA GLN A 82 -2.48 -11.22 -7.05
C GLN A 82 -3.46 -11.18 -5.86
N PRO A 83 -4.75 -10.83 -6.06
CA PRO A 83 -5.72 -10.99 -4.99
C PRO A 83 -5.61 -12.42 -4.46
N PRO A 84 -5.71 -12.65 -3.13
CA PRO A 84 -5.75 -14.00 -2.63
C PRO A 84 -6.89 -14.72 -3.38
N GLU A 85 -6.54 -15.79 -4.10
CA GLU A 85 -7.53 -16.78 -4.50
C GLU A 85 -8.20 -17.23 -3.19
N ALA A 86 -9.48 -16.90 -3.08
CA ALA A 86 -10.39 -17.44 -2.09
C ALA A 86 -11.23 -18.51 -2.81
#